data_AF-A0A7U9R8A6-F1
#
_entry.id   AF-A0A7U9R8A6-F1
#
_cell.length_a   1.000
_cell.length_b   1.000
_cell.length_c   1.000
_cell.angle_alpha   90.00
_cell.angle_beta   90.00
_cell.angle_gamma   90.00
#
_symmetry.space_group_name_H-M   'P 1'
#
loop_
_entity.id
_entity.type
_entity.pdbx_description
1 polymer ?
#
loop_
_entity_poly.entity_id
_entity_poly.type
_entity_poly.pdbx_seq_one_letter_code
_entity_poly.pdbx_strand_id
1 'polypeptide(L)'
;MLTRSCIECREEKSQQKMKPGRGRRMSRREWERRKRQRRKKIIFIRILALFIVLLFGIGMGFGIHEIYRKAKREPVEPPEILEDLLTENPYSRPGEALQKVKNIFVHYTANPGTSAEQNRSYFENLKDTQETSASSHFIIGYDGEIIQCIPLEEIAYAVKGRNYDSISIECCILEEDGKFTDATYQSLLHLTDWLLYEYDLWPKDVLRHYDAGGKPCPLYYVEHEDAWEQFLEDLK
;
A
#
# COMPACT_ATOMS: atom_id res chain seq x y z
N MET A 1 82.12 -60.32 -34.54
CA MET A 1 80.73 -60.82 -34.58
C MET A 1 80.05 -60.10 -35.74
N LEU A 2 79.91 -60.71 -36.93
CA LEU A 2 78.82 -61.64 -37.30
C LEU A 2 77.47 -60.94 -37.01
N THR A 3 76.62 -60.53 -37.96
CA THR A 3 76.13 -61.17 -39.21
C THR A 3 75.29 -60.13 -40.00
N ARG A 4 75.43 -60.03 -41.34
CA ARG A 4 74.45 -60.40 -42.43
C ARG A 4 73.00 -59.86 -42.23
N SER A 5 72.24 -59.32 -43.18
CA SER A 5 72.08 -59.50 -44.65
C SER A 5 71.16 -58.36 -45.13
N CYS A 6 71.46 -57.58 -46.18
CA CYS A 6 71.08 -57.78 -47.59
C CYS A 6 69.63 -58.28 -47.82
N ILE A 7 68.79 -57.45 -48.47
CA ILE A 7 68.15 -57.67 -49.79
C ILE A 7 66.98 -56.67 -50.01
N GLU A 8 66.93 -56.15 -51.24
CA GLU A 8 65.93 -55.26 -51.84
C GLU A 8 64.47 -55.74 -51.74
N CYS A 9 63.52 -54.81 -51.64
CA CYS A 9 62.24 -54.93 -52.33
C CYS A 9 61.53 -53.56 -52.50
N ARG A 10 61.66 -53.03 -53.71
CA ARG A 10 60.62 -52.46 -54.60
C ARG A 10 59.26 -51.98 -54.00
N GLU A 11 58.92 -50.75 -54.41
CA GLU A 11 57.58 -50.17 -54.66
C GLU A 11 56.41 -50.52 -53.74
N GLU A 12 55.92 -49.53 -52.99
CA GLU A 12 54.50 -49.13 -53.10
C GLU A 12 54.26 -47.71 -52.57
N LYS A 13 53.81 -46.83 -53.47
CA LYS A 13 53.27 -45.51 -53.15
C LYS A 13 51.96 -45.70 -52.37
N SER A 14 51.88 -45.25 -51.11
CA SER A 14 50.60 -45.00 -50.47
C SER A 14 50.48 -43.52 -50.07
N GLN A 15 49.99 -42.71 -51.01
CA GLN A 15 49.35 -41.43 -50.69
C GLN A 15 48.02 -41.73 -49.99
N GLN A 16 48.03 -41.94 -48.69
CA GLN A 16 46.79 -42.02 -47.91
C GLN A 16 46.37 -40.60 -47.51
N LYS A 17 45.66 -39.92 -48.43
CA LYS A 17 44.89 -38.71 -48.13
C LYS A 17 43.89 -39.05 -47.02
N MET A 18 44.03 -38.44 -45.83
CA MET A 18 42.97 -38.44 -44.82
C MET A 18 41.69 -37.88 -45.43
N LYS A 19 40.68 -38.74 -45.55
CA LYS A 19 39.35 -38.35 -46.04
C LYS A 19 38.67 -37.50 -44.97
N PRO A 20 38.13 -36.31 -45.30
CA PRO A 20 37.30 -35.57 -44.37
C PRO A 20 36.08 -36.43 -44.02
N GLY A 21 35.82 -36.62 -42.72
CA GLY A 21 34.65 -37.35 -42.24
C GLY A 21 33.39 -36.80 -42.90
N ARG A 22 32.63 -37.66 -43.59
CA ARG A 22 31.37 -37.27 -44.26
C ARG A 22 30.37 -36.83 -43.19
N GLY A 23 30.26 -35.53 -42.98
CA GLY A 23 29.10 -34.96 -42.31
C GLY A 23 27.83 -35.45 -43.01
N ARG A 24 26.91 -36.07 -42.25
CA ARG A 24 25.63 -36.57 -42.77
C ARG A 24 24.93 -35.44 -43.54
N ARG A 25 24.80 -35.60 -44.86
CA ARG A 25 24.19 -34.61 -45.75
C ARG A 25 22.70 -34.54 -45.42
N MET A 26 22.29 -33.49 -44.71
CA MET A 26 20.90 -33.26 -44.30
C MET A 26 19.96 -33.34 -45.51
N SER A 27 18.84 -34.05 -45.36
CA SER A 27 17.82 -34.07 -46.40
C SER A 27 17.15 -32.70 -46.55
N ARG A 28 16.66 -32.38 -47.76
CA ARG A 28 15.93 -31.13 -48.03
C ARG A 28 14.75 -30.93 -47.06
N ARG A 29 14.07 -32.02 -46.67
CA ARG A 29 12.97 -32.01 -45.68
C ARG A 29 13.44 -31.69 -44.26
N GLU A 30 14.59 -32.21 -43.83
CA GLU A 30 15.18 -31.89 -42.52
C GLU A 30 15.69 -30.44 -42.45
N TRP A 31 16.27 -29.94 -43.54
CA TRP A 31 16.70 -28.54 -43.66
C TRP A 31 15.51 -27.57 -43.58
N GLU A 32 14.43 -27.83 -44.31
CA GLU A 32 13.21 -27.01 -44.25
C GLU A 32 12.55 -27.04 -42.86
N ARG A 33 12.50 -28.21 -42.19
CA ARG A 33 12.02 -28.31 -40.80
C ARG A 33 12.88 -27.50 -39.83
N ARG A 34 14.21 -27.60 -39.90
CA ARG A 34 15.14 -26.81 -39.05
C ARG A 34 15.04 -25.31 -39.34
N LYS A 35 14.89 -24.92 -40.61
CA LYS A 35 14.69 -23.52 -41.03
C LYS A 35 13.37 -22.96 -40.50
N ARG A 36 12.27 -23.74 -40.57
CA ARG A 36 10.97 -23.38 -40.01
C ARG A 36 11.01 -23.29 -38.48
N GLN A 37 11.67 -24.22 -37.81
CA GLN A 37 11.86 -24.19 -36.34
C GLN A 37 12.74 -23.01 -35.91
N ARG A 38 13.82 -22.70 -36.63
CA ARG A 38 14.65 -21.49 -36.39
C ARG A 38 13.84 -20.21 -36.60
N ARG A 39 13.05 -20.11 -37.67
CA ARG A 39 12.14 -18.97 -37.90
C ARG A 39 11.12 -18.82 -36.77
N LYS A 40 10.46 -19.91 -36.35
CA LYS A 40 9.52 -19.90 -35.22
C LYS A 40 10.19 -19.47 -33.91
N LYS A 41 11.40 -19.97 -33.61
CA LYS A 41 12.19 -19.54 -32.44
C LYS A 41 12.55 -18.06 -32.49
N ILE A 42 12.97 -17.54 -33.65
CA ILE A 42 13.29 -16.11 -33.83
C ILE A 42 12.04 -15.24 -33.66
N ILE A 43 10.91 -15.65 -34.26
CA ILE A 43 9.63 -14.95 -34.10
C ILE A 43 9.21 -14.93 -32.62
N PHE A 44 9.31 -16.08 -31.94
CA PHE A 44 9.00 -16.19 -30.52
C PHE A 44 9.88 -15.29 -29.65
N ILE A 45 11.21 -15.27 -29.87
CA ILE A 45 12.14 -14.39 -29.15
C ILE A 45 11.79 -12.92 -29.38
N ARG A 46 11.42 -12.53 -30.60
CA ARG A 46 11.00 -11.15 -30.90
C ARG A 46 9.71 -10.76 -30.18
N ILE A 47 8.71 -11.65 -30.17
CA ILE A 47 7.46 -11.43 -29.44
C ILE A 47 7.75 -11.29 -27.94
N LEU A 48 8.59 -12.16 -27.38
CA LEU A 48 8.97 -12.11 -25.97
C LEU A 48 9.71 -10.80 -25.62
N ALA A 49 10.64 -10.36 -26.48
CA ALA A 49 11.34 -9.09 -26.28
C ALA A 49 10.40 -7.88 -26.34
N LEU A 50 9.45 -7.87 -27.29
CA LEU A 50 8.41 -6.83 -27.37
C LEU A 50 7.52 -6.82 -26.13
N PHE A 51 7.17 -8.00 -25.61
CA PHE A 51 6.37 -8.12 -24.40
C PHE A 51 7.11 -7.58 -23.17
N ILE A 52 8.41 -7.87 -23.04
CA ILE A 52 9.25 -7.32 -21.95
C ILE A 52 9.34 -5.78 -22.05
N VAL A 53 9.53 -5.23 -23.25
CA VAL A 53 9.56 -3.77 -23.47
C VAL A 53 8.21 -3.14 -23.12
N LEU A 54 7.09 -3.78 -23.48
CA LEU A 54 5.75 -3.32 -23.15
C LEU A 54 5.53 -3.30 -21.63
N LEU A 55 5.87 -4.39 -20.93
CA LEU A 55 5.76 -4.45 -19.47
C LEU A 55 6.61 -3.38 -18.78
N PHE A 56 7.84 -3.17 -19.25
CA PHE A 56 8.71 -2.14 -18.71
C PHE A 56 8.17 -0.73 -18.98
N GLY A 57 7.64 -0.47 -20.19
CA GLY A 57 7.00 0.80 -20.54
C GLY A 57 5.76 1.09 -19.71
N ILE A 58 4.92 0.08 -19.47
CA ILE A 58 3.74 0.20 -18.59
C ILE A 58 4.19 0.49 -17.16
N GLY A 59 5.15 -0.26 -16.60
CA GLY A 59 5.65 -0.04 -15.25
C GLY A 59 6.30 1.34 -15.06
N MET A 60 7.09 1.78 -16.05
CA MET A 60 7.68 3.12 -16.05
C MET A 60 6.60 4.21 -16.17
N GLY A 61 5.56 3.97 -16.98
CA GLY A 61 4.40 4.86 -17.08
C GLY A 61 3.63 4.99 -15.77
N PHE A 62 3.39 3.88 -15.07
CA PHE A 62 2.77 3.88 -13.73
C PHE A 62 3.63 4.64 -12.71
N GLY A 63 4.94 4.40 -12.68
CA GLY A 63 5.84 5.11 -11.76
C GLY A 63 5.89 6.62 -12.03
N ILE A 64 5.94 7.03 -13.30
CA ILE A 64 5.88 8.45 -13.68
C ILE A 64 4.52 9.05 -13.31
N HIS A 65 3.42 8.33 -13.54
CA HIS A 65 2.07 8.78 -13.18
C HIS A 65 1.92 8.98 -11.68
N GLU A 66 2.42 8.07 -10.85
CA GLU A 66 2.38 8.20 -9.39
C GLU A 66 3.22 9.38 -8.89
N ILE A 67 4.43 9.56 -9.44
CA ILE A 67 5.29 10.72 -9.15
C ILE A 67 4.59 12.03 -9.55
N TYR A 68 4.00 12.08 -10.75
CA TYR A 68 3.30 13.26 -11.25
C TYR A 68 2.05 13.57 -10.41
N ARG A 69 1.28 12.55 -10.04
CA ARG A 69 0.08 12.69 -9.20
C ARG A 69 0.44 13.22 -7.81
N LYS A 70 1.51 12.69 -7.20
CA LYS A 70 2.03 13.18 -5.93
C LYS A 70 2.54 14.63 -6.03
N ALA A 71 3.27 14.97 -7.09
CA ALA A 71 3.82 16.31 -7.29
C ALA A 71 2.77 17.40 -7.56
N LYS A 72 1.52 17.02 -7.88
CA LYS A 72 0.44 17.96 -8.22
C LYS A 72 -0.52 18.24 -7.05
N ARG A 73 -0.35 17.61 -5.89
CA ARG A 73 -1.24 17.88 -4.76
C ARG A 73 -1.07 19.31 -4.27
N GLU A 74 -2.19 20.02 -4.23
CA GLU A 74 -2.23 21.34 -3.62
C GLU A 74 -2.07 21.18 -2.10
N PRO A 75 -1.27 22.03 -1.44
CA PRO A 75 -1.21 22.05 0.02
C PRO A 75 -2.60 22.23 0.61
N VAL A 76 -2.90 21.42 1.62
CA VAL A 76 -4.11 21.57 2.43
C VAL A 76 -3.69 22.22 3.73
N GLU A 77 -4.24 23.38 4.03
CA GLU A 77 -4.02 24.04 5.33
C GLU A 77 -4.74 23.26 6.43
N PRO A 78 -4.17 23.17 7.65
CA PRO A 78 -4.86 22.55 8.77
C PRO A 78 -6.19 23.26 9.05
N PRO A 79 -7.26 22.53 9.44
CA PRO A 79 -8.47 23.15 9.94
C PRO A 79 -8.23 23.88 11.26
N GLU A 80 -9.22 24.64 11.72
CA GLU A 80 -9.21 25.16 13.09
C GLU A 80 -9.31 23.99 14.08
N ILE A 81 -8.28 23.82 14.89
CA ILE A 81 -8.16 22.73 15.87
C ILE A 81 -7.97 23.34 17.25
N LEU A 82 -8.83 22.94 18.19
CA LEU A 82 -8.62 23.20 19.60
C LEU A 82 -7.70 22.12 20.18
N GLU A 83 -6.50 22.51 20.59
CA GLU A 83 -5.60 21.62 21.33
C GLU A 83 -6.08 21.49 22.78
N ASP A 84 -6.47 20.28 23.17
CA ASP A 84 -6.83 19.93 24.54
C ASP A 84 -6.31 18.54 24.87
N LEU A 85 -4.98 18.44 24.94
CA LEU A 85 -4.24 17.19 25.07
C LEU A 85 -4.52 16.49 26.40
N LEU A 86 -4.69 15.17 26.35
CA LEU A 86 -4.86 14.34 27.54
C LEU A 86 -3.60 14.38 28.42
N THR A 87 -3.77 14.19 29.73
CA THR A 87 -2.61 13.98 30.64
C THR A 87 -1.96 12.63 30.34
N GLU A 88 -0.63 12.57 30.23
CA GLU A 88 0.09 11.30 30.07
C GLU A 88 -0.25 10.29 31.19
N ASN A 89 -0.69 9.10 30.80
CA ASN A 89 -1.07 8.00 31.69
C ASN A 89 -1.15 6.65 30.93
N PRO A 90 -1.05 5.49 31.61
CA PRO A 90 -1.08 4.17 30.94
C PRO A 90 -2.40 3.74 30.29
N TYR A 91 -3.50 4.48 30.49
CA TYR A 91 -4.84 4.06 30.07
C TYR A 91 -5.36 4.81 28.84
N SER A 92 -5.02 6.09 28.68
CA SER A 92 -5.50 6.87 27.53
C SER A 92 -4.41 7.62 26.76
N ARG A 93 -3.27 7.97 27.38
CA ARG A 93 -2.15 8.62 26.67
C ARG A 93 -0.81 8.08 27.17
N PRO A 94 -0.29 7.00 26.58
CA PRO A 94 0.91 6.34 27.10
C PRO A 94 2.22 7.11 26.85
N GLY A 95 2.21 8.18 26.05
CA GLY A 95 3.44 8.89 25.67
C GLY A 95 4.34 8.10 24.72
N GLU A 96 3.84 7.01 24.14
CA GLU A 96 4.60 6.16 23.23
C GLU A 96 4.66 6.75 21.82
N ALA A 97 5.84 6.78 21.23
CA ALA A 97 6.07 7.44 19.96
C ALA A 97 5.43 6.73 18.76
N LEU A 98 4.71 7.50 17.93
CA LEU A 98 4.20 7.12 16.62
C LEU A 98 5.27 7.38 15.55
N GLN A 99 6.01 6.33 15.19
CA GLN A 99 7.17 6.45 14.28
C GLN A 99 6.79 6.73 12.82
N LYS A 100 5.61 6.27 12.39
CA LYS A 100 5.12 6.43 11.02
C LYS A 100 3.62 6.30 10.97
N VAL A 101 2.97 7.21 10.27
CA VAL A 101 1.55 7.07 9.91
C VAL A 101 1.44 6.35 8.57
N LYS A 102 0.61 5.31 8.52
CA LYS A 102 0.27 4.58 7.29
C LYS A 102 -1.21 4.67 6.94
N ASN A 103 -2.06 4.89 7.94
CA ASN A 103 -3.50 4.93 7.77
C ASN A 103 -4.15 5.97 8.67
N ILE A 104 -5.32 6.42 8.26
CA ILE A 104 -6.22 7.23 9.08
C ILE A 104 -7.45 6.37 9.34
N PHE A 105 -7.87 6.24 10.61
CA PHE A 105 -9.07 5.52 10.99
C PHE A 105 -10.18 6.48 11.38
N VAL A 106 -11.33 6.33 10.74
CA VAL A 106 -12.58 7.01 11.10
C VAL A 106 -13.36 6.14 12.07
N HIS A 107 -13.86 6.78 13.13
CA HIS A 107 -14.68 6.16 14.17
C HIS A 107 -15.94 7.02 14.42
N TYR A 108 -16.84 6.47 15.22
CA TYR A 108 -17.95 7.21 15.83
C TYR A 108 -17.96 6.92 17.33
N THR A 109 -18.42 7.90 18.11
CA THR A 109 -18.34 7.82 19.57
C THR A 109 -19.25 6.75 20.17
N ALA A 110 -20.25 6.28 19.42
CA ALA A 110 -21.33 5.42 19.91
C ALA A 110 -22.00 5.96 21.19
N ASN A 111 -22.03 7.30 21.30
CA ASN A 111 -22.53 8.01 22.47
C ASN A 111 -23.37 9.22 22.03
N PRO A 112 -24.62 8.98 21.56
CA PRO A 112 -25.47 10.01 20.96
C PRO A 112 -25.68 11.22 21.87
N GLY A 113 -25.66 12.41 21.26
CA GLY A 113 -25.96 13.67 21.93
C GLY A 113 -24.85 14.20 22.85
N THR A 114 -23.68 13.55 22.90
CA THR A 114 -22.53 14.03 23.67
C THR A 114 -21.59 14.88 22.81
N SER A 115 -21.06 15.96 23.40
CA SER A 115 -20.16 16.89 22.72
C SER A 115 -18.74 16.33 22.58
N ALA A 116 -17.92 16.97 21.73
CA ALA A 116 -16.50 16.62 21.61
C ALA A 116 -15.77 16.75 22.97
N GLU A 117 -16.06 17.82 23.73
CA GLU A 117 -15.48 18.05 25.06
C GLU A 117 -15.85 16.95 26.06
N GLN A 118 -17.09 16.44 26.03
CA GLN A 118 -17.51 15.35 26.90
C GLN A 118 -16.78 14.03 26.57
N ASN A 119 -16.60 13.72 25.28
CA ASN A 119 -15.85 12.53 24.85
C ASN A 119 -14.35 12.67 25.14
N ARG A 120 -13.76 13.86 24.98
CA ARG A 120 -12.40 14.16 25.46
C ARG A 120 -12.28 13.94 26.96
N SER A 121 -13.23 14.47 27.73
CA SER A 121 -13.28 14.32 29.19
C SER A 121 -13.41 12.86 29.62
N TYR A 122 -14.15 12.05 28.87
CA TYR A 122 -14.21 10.60 29.07
C TYR A 122 -12.82 9.96 28.95
N PHE A 123 -12.09 10.23 27.86
CA PHE A 123 -10.73 9.69 27.69
C PHE A 123 -9.76 10.16 28.78
N GLU A 124 -9.85 11.42 29.22
CA GLU A 124 -9.03 11.94 30.32
C GLU A 124 -9.29 11.18 31.63
N ASN A 125 -10.55 10.91 31.94
CA ASN A 125 -10.96 10.27 33.18
C ASN A 125 -10.49 8.81 33.29
N LEU A 126 -10.10 8.16 32.18
CA LEU A 126 -9.55 6.81 32.18
C LEU A 126 -8.25 6.67 32.99
N LYS A 127 -7.51 7.77 33.20
CA LYS A 127 -6.34 7.78 34.11
C LYS A 127 -6.72 7.45 35.55
N ASP A 128 -7.94 7.79 35.95
CA ASP A 128 -8.46 7.63 37.31
C ASP A 128 -9.34 6.38 37.43
N THR A 129 -10.24 6.14 36.47
CA THR A 129 -11.18 5.01 36.51
C THR A 129 -10.53 3.68 36.14
N GLN A 130 -9.56 3.69 35.23
CA GLN A 130 -8.81 2.51 34.78
C GLN A 130 -9.70 1.39 34.21
N GLU A 131 -10.92 1.72 33.80
CA GLU A 131 -11.93 0.74 33.36
C GLU A 131 -11.56 0.09 32.01
N THR A 132 -10.81 0.80 31.17
CA THR A 132 -10.35 0.37 29.86
C THR A 132 -9.13 1.18 29.42
N SER A 133 -8.55 0.80 28.28
CA SER A 133 -7.55 1.59 27.58
C SER A 133 -8.11 2.10 26.26
N ALA A 134 -8.36 3.40 26.15
CA ALA A 134 -8.96 4.01 24.96
C ALA A 134 -8.54 5.47 24.79
N SER A 135 -8.34 5.88 23.53
CA SER A 135 -8.18 7.28 23.13
C SER A 135 -8.29 7.41 21.61
N SER A 136 -8.40 8.65 21.12
CA SER A 136 -8.33 9.02 19.72
C SER A 136 -7.42 10.25 19.57
N HIS A 137 -6.83 10.48 18.39
CA HIS A 137 -5.99 11.65 18.18
C HIS A 137 -6.86 12.91 18.08
N PHE A 138 -7.98 12.79 17.36
CA PHE A 138 -8.97 13.84 17.20
C PHE A 138 -10.36 13.38 17.59
N ILE A 139 -11.17 14.33 18.02
CA ILE A 139 -12.62 14.21 18.17
C ILE A 139 -13.27 15.36 17.40
N ILE A 140 -14.25 15.05 16.56
CA ILE A 140 -15.06 16.02 15.82
C ILE A 140 -16.45 16.05 16.46
N GLY A 141 -16.91 17.22 16.86
CA GLY A 141 -18.25 17.42 17.41
C GLY A 141 -19.34 17.43 16.35
N TYR A 142 -20.60 17.34 16.80
CA TYR A 142 -21.77 17.42 15.91
C TYR A 142 -22.00 18.83 15.33
N ASP A 143 -21.34 19.86 15.89
CA ASP A 143 -21.30 21.22 15.35
C ASP A 143 -20.03 21.48 14.51
N GLY A 144 -19.20 20.45 14.31
CA GLY A 144 -18.01 20.49 13.45
C GLY A 144 -16.73 20.98 14.14
N GLU A 145 -16.75 21.31 15.42
CA GLU A 145 -15.55 21.65 16.17
C GLU A 145 -14.59 20.45 16.27
N ILE A 146 -13.28 20.71 16.18
CA ILE A 146 -12.25 19.66 16.22
C ILE A 146 -11.41 19.85 17.49
N ILE A 147 -11.35 18.82 18.31
CA ILE A 147 -10.47 18.75 19.49
C ILE A 147 -9.35 17.76 19.21
N GLN A 148 -8.10 18.18 19.40
CA GLN A 148 -6.95 17.29 19.42
C GLN A 148 -6.66 16.83 20.84
N CYS A 149 -6.70 15.51 21.05
CA CYS A 149 -6.51 14.87 22.35
C CYS A 149 -5.11 14.25 22.52
N ILE A 150 -4.46 13.84 21.43
CA ILE A 150 -3.13 13.21 21.44
C ILE A 150 -2.23 13.93 20.43
N PRO A 151 -0.96 14.22 20.74
CA PRO A 151 -0.01 14.74 19.76
C PRO A 151 0.15 13.78 18.58
N LEU A 152 0.48 14.34 17.41
CA LEU A 152 0.66 13.57 16.19
C LEU A 152 1.91 12.67 16.19
N GLU A 153 2.81 12.89 17.15
CA GLU A 153 4.03 12.11 17.39
C GLU A 153 3.81 10.94 18.37
N GLU A 154 2.61 10.79 18.93
CA GLU A 154 2.26 9.76 19.91
C GLU A 154 1.16 8.84 19.38
N ILE A 155 1.11 7.60 19.89
CA ILE A 155 0.02 6.67 19.56
C ILE A 155 -1.25 7.00 20.35
N ALA A 156 -2.41 6.70 19.77
CA ALA A 156 -3.67 6.59 20.48
C ALA A 156 -4.14 5.13 20.60
N TYR A 157 -4.87 4.81 21.66
CA TYR A 157 -5.46 3.49 21.89
C TYR A 157 -6.83 3.38 21.23
N ALA A 158 -6.84 3.34 19.89
CA ALA A 158 -8.09 3.40 19.10
C ALA A 158 -8.40 2.10 18.34
N VAL A 159 -7.39 1.47 17.72
CA VAL A 159 -7.55 0.30 16.84
C VAL A 159 -6.51 -0.74 17.20
N LYS A 160 -6.95 -1.83 17.83
CA LYS A 160 -6.06 -2.91 18.27
C LYS A 160 -5.22 -3.43 17.09
N GLY A 161 -3.90 -3.43 17.28
CA GLY A 161 -2.92 -3.85 16.26
C GLY A 161 -2.53 -2.78 15.25
N ARG A 162 -3.19 -1.62 15.26
CA ARG A 162 -2.93 -0.48 14.35
C ARG A 162 -2.56 0.82 15.06
N ASN A 163 -2.56 0.85 16.40
CA ASN A 163 -2.19 2.03 17.20
C ASN A 163 -0.81 2.63 16.85
N TYR A 164 0.17 1.81 16.45
CA TYR A 164 1.53 2.28 16.12
C TYR A 164 1.74 2.67 14.66
N ASP A 165 0.70 2.63 13.83
CA ASP A 165 0.81 3.05 12.43
C ASP A 165 -0.38 3.83 11.89
N SER A 166 -1.17 4.45 12.78
CA SER A 166 -2.34 5.22 12.35
C SER A 166 -2.70 6.40 13.24
N ILE A 167 -3.34 7.38 12.60
CA ILE A 167 -4.11 8.44 13.25
C ILE A 167 -5.57 8.00 13.35
N SER A 168 -6.26 8.38 14.41
CA SER A 168 -7.67 8.05 14.63
C SER A 168 -8.48 9.31 14.89
N ILE A 169 -9.68 9.35 14.31
CA ILE A 169 -10.64 10.46 14.37
C ILE A 169 -11.96 9.90 14.86
N GLU A 170 -12.42 10.37 16.02
CA GLU A 170 -13.74 10.05 16.59
C GLU A 170 -14.76 11.09 16.17
N CYS A 171 -15.89 10.66 15.61
CA CYS A 171 -16.95 11.57 15.18
C CYS A 171 -18.15 11.46 16.12
N CYS A 172 -18.55 12.59 16.72
CA CYS A 172 -19.74 12.66 17.56
C CYS A 172 -21.00 12.52 16.69
N ILE A 173 -22.05 11.96 17.30
CA ILE A 173 -23.33 11.66 16.64
C ILE A 173 -24.47 12.24 17.48
N LEU A 174 -25.56 12.64 16.81
CA LEU A 174 -26.77 13.10 17.51
C LEU A 174 -27.72 11.93 17.83
N GLU A 175 -27.79 10.94 16.94
CA GLU A 175 -28.78 9.87 16.99
C GLU A 175 -28.11 8.48 16.95
N GLU A 176 -28.83 7.47 17.42
CA GLU A 176 -28.36 6.07 17.53
C GLU A 176 -28.05 5.41 16.17
N ASP A 177 -28.54 5.98 15.06
CA ASP A 177 -28.22 5.49 13.70
C ASP A 177 -26.74 5.75 13.31
N GLY A 178 -26.03 6.54 14.11
CA GLY A 178 -24.62 6.83 13.94
C GLY A 178 -24.32 7.76 12.77
N LYS A 179 -25.34 8.40 12.18
CA LYS A 179 -25.14 9.31 11.06
C LYS A 179 -24.49 10.61 11.52
N PHE A 180 -23.44 11.02 10.82
CA PHE A 180 -22.77 12.29 11.08
C PHE A 180 -23.64 13.47 10.61
N THR A 181 -23.57 14.59 11.32
CA THR A 181 -24.18 15.84 10.85
C THR A 181 -23.39 16.37 9.65
N ASP A 182 -23.99 17.28 8.89
CA ASP A 182 -23.27 17.95 7.79
C ASP A 182 -22.02 18.69 8.30
N ALA A 183 -22.09 19.31 9.48
CA ALA A 183 -20.95 20.00 10.09
C ALA A 183 -19.81 19.02 10.45
N THR A 184 -20.13 17.89 11.11
CA THR A 184 -19.14 16.83 11.36
C THR A 184 -18.54 16.30 10.07
N TYR A 185 -19.37 16.09 9.03
CA TYR A 185 -18.92 15.58 7.75
C TYR A 185 -17.94 16.53 7.05
N GLN A 186 -18.24 17.84 7.01
CA GLN A 186 -17.33 18.84 6.42
C GLN A 186 -16.01 18.94 7.18
N SER A 187 -16.05 18.91 8.52
CA SER A 187 -14.84 18.91 9.34
C SER A 187 -14.04 17.62 9.17
N LEU A 188 -14.71 16.48 9.03
CA LEU A 188 -14.05 15.20 8.76
C LEU A 188 -13.34 15.22 7.41
N LEU A 189 -13.97 15.75 6.36
CA LEU A 189 -13.34 15.92 5.04
C LEU A 189 -12.09 16.79 5.14
N HIS A 190 -12.20 17.99 5.71
CA HIS A 190 -11.07 18.92 5.80
C HIS A 190 -9.93 18.37 6.65
N LEU A 191 -10.24 17.81 7.83
CA LEU A 191 -9.23 17.19 8.69
C LEU A 191 -8.54 16.01 8.00
N THR A 192 -9.31 15.16 7.32
CA THR A 192 -8.76 13.99 6.62
C THR A 192 -7.91 14.41 5.44
N ASP A 193 -8.34 15.36 4.60
CA ASP A 193 -7.56 15.89 3.48
C ASP A 193 -6.21 16.49 3.97
N TRP A 194 -6.23 17.23 5.08
CA TRP A 194 -5.01 17.76 5.67
C TRP A 194 -4.06 16.65 6.12
N LEU A 195 -4.57 15.64 6.85
CA LEU A 195 -3.75 14.50 7.29
C LEU A 195 -3.23 13.66 6.11
N LEU A 196 -4.03 13.50 5.04
CA LEU A 196 -3.61 12.83 3.82
C LEU A 196 -2.46 13.58 3.14
N TYR A 197 -2.51 14.91 3.13
CA TYR A 197 -1.42 15.74 2.62
C TYR A 197 -0.18 15.66 3.51
N GLU A 198 -0.32 15.86 4.82
CA GLU A 198 0.77 15.88 5.81
C GLU A 198 1.57 14.57 5.81
N TYR A 199 0.88 13.43 5.74
CA TYR A 199 1.51 12.11 5.80
C TYR A 199 1.74 11.45 4.44
N ASP A 200 1.50 12.16 3.34
CA ASP A 200 1.63 11.63 1.97
C ASP A 200 0.81 10.33 1.75
N LEU A 201 -0.43 10.33 2.24
CA LEU A 201 -1.38 9.22 2.16
C LEU A 201 -2.47 9.51 1.12
N TRP A 202 -3.17 8.49 0.65
CA TRP A 202 -4.24 8.61 -0.34
C TRP A 202 -5.60 8.22 0.25
N PRO A 203 -6.74 8.55 -0.38
CA PRO A 203 -8.05 8.17 0.13
C PRO A 203 -8.20 6.66 0.47
N LYS A 204 -7.56 5.78 -0.31
CA LYS A 204 -7.49 4.33 -0.04
C LYS A 204 -6.81 3.94 1.30
N ASP A 205 -6.05 4.86 1.89
CA ASP A 205 -5.34 4.68 3.16
C ASP A 205 -6.21 5.17 4.35
N VAL A 206 -7.38 5.73 4.07
CA VAL A 206 -8.43 6.02 5.06
C VAL A 206 -9.30 4.79 5.21
N LEU A 207 -9.47 4.34 6.46
CA LEU A 207 -10.16 3.10 6.80
C LEU A 207 -11.19 3.35 7.89
N ARG A 208 -12.23 2.52 7.95
CA ARG A 208 -13.11 2.40 9.12
C ARG A 208 -12.43 1.51 10.15
N HIS A 209 -12.73 1.67 11.43
CA HIS A 209 -12.33 0.66 12.44
C HIS A 209 -12.80 -0.74 12.02
N TYR A 210 -13.97 -0.83 11.39
CA TYR A 210 -14.48 -2.05 10.76
C TYR A 210 -13.46 -2.77 9.87
N ASP A 211 -12.70 -2.05 9.05
CA ASP A 211 -11.79 -2.65 8.09
C ASP A 211 -10.56 -3.32 8.73
N ALA A 212 -10.28 -3.04 10.02
CA ALA A 212 -9.18 -3.66 10.76
C ALA A 212 -9.57 -4.97 11.48
N GLY A 213 -10.85 -5.17 11.82
CA GLY A 213 -11.26 -6.28 12.68
C GLY A 213 -12.76 -6.56 12.79
N GLY A 214 -13.58 -5.93 11.95
CA GLY A 214 -15.02 -6.17 11.85
C GLY A 214 -15.88 -5.49 12.92
N LYS A 215 -15.31 -4.63 13.78
CA LYS A 215 -16.12 -3.82 14.72
C LYS A 215 -17.04 -2.90 13.90
N PRO A 216 -18.37 -2.88 14.12
CA PRO A 216 -19.29 -2.00 13.37
C PRO A 216 -19.07 -0.53 13.78
N CYS A 217 -18.00 0.07 13.27
CA CYS A 217 -17.55 1.40 13.63
C CYS A 217 -16.82 2.04 12.43
N PRO A 218 -17.26 3.20 11.95
CA PRO A 218 -18.48 3.91 12.37
C PRO A 218 -19.74 3.21 11.85
N LEU A 219 -20.76 3.05 12.70
CA LEU A 219 -21.94 2.21 12.42
C LEU A 219 -22.60 2.57 11.09
N TYR A 220 -22.88 3.87 10.88
CA TYR A 220 -23.55 4.35 9.67
C TYR A 220 -22.82 3.94 8.38
N TYR A 221 -21.49 4.11 8.33
CA TYR A 221 -20.70 3.70 7.15
C TYR A 221 -20.49 2.19 7.01
N VAL A 222 -20.81 1.40 8.03
CA VAL A 222 -20.86 -0.07 7.90
C VAL A 222 -22.21 -0.51 7.33
N GLU A 223 -23.30 0.14 7.74
CA GLU A 223 -24.67 -0.17 7.26
C GLU A 223 -24.97 0.46 5.89
N HIS A 224 -24.31 1.56 5.56
CA HIS A 224 -24.44 2.33 4.33
C HIS A 224 -23.07 2.42 3.63
N GLU A 225 -22.67 1.33 2.97
CA GLU A 225 -21.38 1.25 2.28
C GLU A 225 -21.26 2.26 1.13
N ASP A 226 -22.37 2.62 0.49
CA ASP A 226 -22.45 3.68 -0.52
C ASP A 226 -22.08 5.06 0.06
N ALA A 227 -22.48 5.36 1.30
CA ALA A 227 -22.09 6.59 1.97
C ALA A 227 -20.59 6.60 2.33
N TRP A 228 -19.99 5.44 2.63
CA TRP A 228 -18.56 5.32 2.83
C TRP A 228 -17.78 5.54 1.53
N GLU A 229 -18.24 4.94 0.43
CA GLU A 229 -17.64 5.14 -0.89
C GLU A 229 -17.70 6.62 -1.29
N GLN A 230 -18.85 7.28 -1.07
CA GLN A 230 -18.99 8.72 -1.33
C GLN A 230 -18.00 9.56 -0.50
N PHE A 231 -17.85 9.25 0.79
CA PHE A 231 -16.86 9.94 1.63
C PHE A 231 -15.44 9.82 1.06
N LEU A 232 -15.04 8.63 0.59
CA LEU A 232 -13.72 8.44 -0.02
C LEU A 232 -13.56 9.16 -1.36
N GLU A 233 -14.64 9.29 -2.14
CA GLU A 233 -14.65 10.04 -3.40
C GLU A 233 -14.55 11.56 -3.19
N ASP A 234 -15.08 12.06 -2.08
CA ASP A 234 -15.06 13.48 -1.73
C ASP A 234 -13.68 13.96 -1.24
N LEU A 235 -12.78 13.05 -0.86
CA LEU A 235 -11.40 13.34 -0.44
C LEU A 235 -10.47 13.67 -1.62
N LYS A 236 -9.45 14.50 -1.37
CA LYS A 236 -8.55 15.08 -2.40
C LYS A 236 -7.14 14.46 -2.49
#